data_AF-A0A9D6UKY0-F1
#
_entry.id   AF-A0A9D6UKY0-F1
#
_cell.length_a   1.000
_cell.length_b   1.000
_cell.length_c   1.000
_cell.angle_alpha   90.00
_cell.angle_beta   90.00
_cell.angle_gamma   90.00
#
_symmetry.space_group_name_H-M   'P 1'
#
loop_
_entity.id
_entity.type
_entity.pdbx_description
1 polymer ?
#
loop_
_entity_poly.entity_id
_entity_poly.type
_entity_poly.pdbx_seq_one_letter_code
_entity_poly.pdbx_strand_id
1 'polypeptide(L)' 'MISHLDGVLEHIDQFRVVIEVGNIGYLVNVPASVLSQLPQVGERVKLFTIQVVREDDISLYGFLSREER' A
#
# COMPACT_ATOMS: atom_id res chain seq x y z
N MET A 1 13.38 -6.47 -0.10
CA MET A 1 12.03 -6.98 -0.41
C MET A 1 11.10 -6.56 0.71
N ILE A 2 10.06 -5.77 0.42
CA ILE A 2 9.05 -5.34 1.39
C ILE A 2 7.87 -6.31 1.29
N SER A 3 7.58 -7.05 2.36
CA SER A 3 6.53 -8.08 2.37
C SER A 3 5.16 -7.55 2.82
N HIS A 4 5.15 -6.52 3.65
CA HIS A 4 3.95 -5.83 4.11
C HIS A 4 4.32 -4.47 4.69
N LEU A 5 3.31 -3.61 4.81
CA LEU A 5 3.36 -2.33 5.52
C LEU A 5 2.24 -2.34 6.56
N ASP A 6 2.53 -1.82 7.74
CA ASP A 6 1.60 -1.70 8.86
C ASP A 6 1.80 -0.30 9.46
N GLY A 7 0.87 0.59 9.18
CA GLY A 7 1.05 2.02 9.40
C GLY A 7 -0.25 2.81 9.23
N VAL A 8 -0.15 4.13 9.18
CA VAL A 8 -1.31 5.02 9.04
C VAL A 8 -1.57 5.30 7.56
N LEU A 9 -2.83 5.21 7.13
CA LEU A 9 -3.25 5.64 5.80
C LEU A 9 -3.23 7.16 5.72
N GLU A 10 -2.23 7.72 5.05
CA GLU A 10 -2.01 9.17 5.00
C GLU A 10 -2.75 9.82 3.83
N HIS A 11 -2.76 9.17 2.67
CA HIS A 11 -3.41 9.71 1.47
C HIS A 11 -3.94 8.59 0.57
N ILE A 12 -5.04 8.89 -0.12
CA ILE A 12 -5.63 8.03 -1.16
C ILE A 12 -5.70 8.83 -2.45
N ASP A 13 -5.12 8.28 -3.52
CA ASP A 13 -5.16 8.80 -4.89
C ASP A 13 -5.72 7.71 -5.84
N GLN A 14 -5.91 8.02 -7.12
CA GLN A 14 -6.48 7.08 -8.09
C GLN A 14 -5.60 5.82 -8.24
N PHE A 15 -6.02 4.72 -7.61
CA PHE A 15 -5.33 3.43 -7.53
C PHE A 15 -4.01 3.43 -6.75
N ARG A 16 -3.77 4.47 -5.93
CA ARG A 16 -2.56 4.60 -5.13
C ARG A 16 -2.88 5.07 -3.74
N VAL A 17 -2.08 4.62 -2.78
CA VAL A 17 -2.19 5.07 -1.39
C VAL A 17 -0.82 5.34 -0.82
N VAL A 18 -0.77 6.25 0.16
CA VAL A 18 0.40 6.50 0.97
C VAL A 18 0.18 5.92 2.35
N ILE A 19 1.05 4.98 2.74
CA ILE A 19 1.07 4.43 4.10
C ILE A 19 2.28 5.01 4.83
N GLU A 20 2.04 5.73 5.92
CA GLU A 20 3.10 6.23 6.79
C GLU A 20 3.51 5.15 7.79
N VAL A 21 4.78 4.76 7.76
CA VAL A 21 5.40 3.83 8.71
C VAL A 21 6.64 4.50 9.29
N GLY A 22 6.59 4.88 10.56
CA GLY A 22 7.73 5.49 11.24
C GLY A 22 8.22 6.80 10.61
N ASN A 23 7.29 7.68 10.22
CA ASN A 23 7.56 8.95 9.51
C ASN A 23 8.10 8.78 8.08
N ILE A 24 7.97 7.59 7.49
CA ILE A 24 8.29 7.34 6.08
C ILE A 24 6.99 7.03 5.33
N GLY A 25 6.67 7.85 4.32
CA GLY A 25 5.52 7.63 3.44
C GLY A 25 5.86 6.66 2.30
N TYR A 26 5.18 5.52 2.26
CA TYR A 26 5.31 4.53 1.20
C TYR A 26 4.17 4.67 0.20
N LEU A 27 4.50 4.98 -1.06
CA LEU A 27 3.54 4.96 -2.15
C LEU A 27 3.29 3.51 -2.61
N VAL A 28 2.03 3.08 -2.55
CA VAL A 28 1.61 1.71 -2.88
C VAL A 28 0.48 1.76 -3.90
N ASN A 29 0.65 1.07 -5.02
CA ASN A 29 -0.42 0.88 -5.99
C ASN A 29 -1.38 -0.20 -5.48
N VAL A 30 -2.67 0.02 -5.60
CA VAL A 30 -3.70 -0.89 -5.09
C VAL A 30 -4.81 -1.09 -6.14
N PRO A 31 -5.39 -2.30 -6.27
CA PRO A 31 -6.54 -2.51 -7.14
C PRO A 31 -7.79 -1.79 -6.61
N ALA A 32 -8.78 -1.59 -7.48
CA ALA A 32 -10.05 -0.95 -7.14
C ALA A 32 -10.74 -1.62 -5.93
N SER A 33 -10.67 -2.95 -5.86
CA SER A 33 -11.26 -3.76 -4.78
C SER A 33 -10.66 -3.46 -3.41
N VAL A 34 -9.35 -3.16 -3.37
CA VAL A 34 -8.66 -2.78 -2.13
C VAL A 34 -9.07 -1.38 -1.74
N LEU A 35 -9.09 -0.42 -2.68
CA LEU A 35 -9.50 0.97 -2.40
C LEU A 35 -10.86 1.06 -1.70
N SER A 36 -11.86 0.29 -2.16
CA SER A 36 -13.20 0.28 -1.56
C SER A 36 -13.27 -0.27 -0.13
N GLN A 37 -12.23 -0.97 0.31
CA GLN A 37 -12.16 -1.64 1.61
C GLN A 37 -11.14 -1.00 2.55
N LEU A 38 -10.47 0.07 2.13
CA LEU A 38 -9.54 0.79 2.99
C LEU A 38 -10.29 1.54 4.10
N PRO A 39 -9.66 1.72 5.27
CA PRO A 39 -10.19 2.55 6.32
C PRO A 39 -10.11 4.04 5.93
N GLN A 40 -10.55 4.93 6.82
CA GLN A 40 -10.45 6.36 6.57
C GLN A 40 -8.99 6.85 6.64
N VAL A 41 -8.70 7.95 5.96
CA VAL A 41 -7.41 8.65 6.10
C VAL A 41 -7.19 9.04 7.56
N GLY A 42 -5.99 8.78 8.08
CA GLY A 42 -5.62 8.94 9.49
C GLY A 42 -5.77 7.66 10.32
N GLU A 43 -6.39 6.61 9.79
CA GLU A 43 -6.52 5.33 10.48
C GLU A 43 -5.40 4.34 10.13
N ARG A 44 -5.17 3.37 11.02
CA ARG A 44 -4.16 2.33 10.84
C ARG A 44 -4.63 1.28 9.83
N VAL A 45 -3.77 0.91 8.90
CA VAL A 45 -4.02 -0.14 7.90
C VAL A 45 -2.80 -1.03 7.75
N LYS A 46 -3.06 -2.30 7.41
CA LYS A 46 -2.03 -3.27 7.05
C LYS A 46 -2.24 -3.72 5.61
N LEU A 47 -1.20 -3.58 4.79
CA LEU A 47 -1.20 -4.05 3.40
C LEU A 47 -0.08 -5.06 3.21
N PHE A 48 -0.40 -6.20 2.58
CA PHE A 48 0.60 -7.13 2.06
C PHE A 48 1.12 -6.59 0.73
N THR A 49 2.44 -6.64 0.54
CA THR A 49 3.05 -5.97 -0.60
C THR A 49 3.81 -6.93 -1.51
N ILE A 50 3.72 -6.69 -2.82
CA ILE A 50 4.71 -7.14 -3.79
C ILE A 50 5.56 -5.95 -4.18
N GLN A 51 6.87 -6.10 -4.03
CA GLN A 51 7.84 -5.18 -4.58
C GLN A 51 8.25 -5.66 -5.97
N VAL A 52 7.95 -4.86 -6.98
CA VAL A 52 8.38 -5.09 -8.37
C VAL A 52 9.56 -4.18 -8.64
N VAL A 53 10.69 -4.79 -9.01
CA VAL A 53 11.92 -4.07 -9.37
C VAL A 53 12.15 -4.29 -10.86
N ARG A 54 12.23 -3.19 -11.61
CA ARG A 54 12.59 -3.14 -13.03
C ARG A 54 13.86 -2.27 -13.17
N GLU A 55 14.39 -2.17 -14.38
CA GLU A 55 15.60 -1.39 -14.66
C GLU A 55 15.46 0.09 -14.22
N ASP A 56 14.29 0.69 -14.46
CA ASP A 56 14.03 2.11 -14.19
C ASP A 56 12.96 2.38 -13.11
N ASP A 57 12.49 1.34 -12.41
CA ASP A 57 11.33 1.46 -11.52
C ASP A 57 11.38 0.51 -10.31
N ILE A 58 10.98 1.03 -9.15
CA ILE A 58 10.71 0.24 -7.95
C ILE A 58 9.30 0.58 -7.49
N SER A 59 8.37 -0.32 -7.77
CA SER A 59 6.96 -0.17 -7.44
C SER A 59 6.52 -1.12 -6.33
N LEU A 60 5.63 -0.63 -5.47
CA LEU A 60 4.91 -1.47 -4.51
C LEU A 60 3.46 -1.66 -4.97
N TYR A 61 2.97 -2.89 -4.86
CA TYR A 61 1.57 -3.25 -5.06
C TYR A 61 1.02 -3.84 -3.77
N GLY A 62 -0.11 -3.33 -3.29
CA GLY A 62 -0.68 -3.61 -1.97
C GLY A 62 -2.01 -4.36 -2.03
N PHE A 63 -2.19 -5.29 -1.09
CA PHE A 63 -3.38 -6.14 -0.96
C PHE A 63 -3.79 -6.27 0.51
N LEU A 64 -5.09 -6.49 0.79
CA LEU A 64 -5.60 -6.63 2.15
C LEU A 64 -5.37 -8.02 2.73
N SER A 65 -5.28 -9.03 1.86
CA SER A 65 -4.96 -10.41 2.24
C SER A 65 -3.72 -10.93 1.50
N ARG A 66 -3.16 -12.03 2.00
CA ARG A 66 -2.06 -12.74 1.32
C ARG A 66 -2.53 -13.56 0.12
N GLU A 67 -3.81 -13.90 0.06
CA GLU A 67 -4.39 -14.70 -1.04
C GLU A 67 -4.65 -13.85 -2.28
N GLU A 68 -4.90 -12.55 -2.10
CA GLU A 68 -5.02 -11.57 -3.18
C GLU A 68 -3.67 -11.12 -3.75
N ARG A 69 -2.58 -11.42 -3.04
CA ARG A 69 -1.22 -11.01 -3.38
C ARG A 69 -0.71 -11.71 -4.63
#